data_AF-A0A497JJ56-F1
#
_entry.id   AF-A0A497JJ56-F1
#
_cell.length_a   1.000
_cell.length_b   1.000
_cell.length_c   1.000
_cell.angle_alpha   90.00
_cell.angle_beta   90.00
_cell.angle_gamma   90.00
#
_symmetry.space_group_name_H-M   'P 1'
#
loop_
_entity.id
_entity.type
_entity.pdbx_description
1 polymer ?
#
loop_
_entity_poly.entity_id
_entity_poly.type
_entity_poly.pdbx_seq_one_letter_code
_entity_poly.pdbx_strand_id
1 'polypeptide(L)'
;YLVFDWNKEIVAKVKKEWNDTELEKYLKELNLNQKALLYAAAQLRDPTKDELLRRMNKLLKEKNSLEIDGRQFTAIKGSLTKHFEALGKEELIPSQFTVDEYWDDEKSRYRINEKYREKIIKILNGEFK
;
A
#
# COMPACT_ATOMS: atom_id res chain seq x y z
N TYR A 1 30.59 -3.37 36.03
CA TYR A 1 30.53 -3.55 34.56
C TYR A 1 29.19 -4.16 34.21
N LEU A 2 28.24 -3.33 33.78
CA LEU A 2 26.96 -3.78 33.23
C LEU A 2 27.16 -3.95 31.72
N VAL A 3 27.23 -5.19 31.27
CA VAL A 3 27.15 -5.52 29.85
C VAL A 3 25.71 -5.21 29.42
N PHE A 4 25.51 -4.05 28.80
CA PHE A 4 24.24 -3.71 28.18
C PHE A 4 24.02 -4.68 27.01
N ASP A 5 23.01 -5.54 27.14
CA ASP A 5 22.49 -6.40 26.08
C ASP A 5 22.01 -5.54 24.90
N TRP A 6 22.87 -5.39 23.90
CA TRP A 6 22.57 -4.77 22.60
C TRP A 6 21.54 -5.56 21.75
N ASN A 7 20.95 -6.63 22.30
CA ASN A 7 20.02 -7.51 21.59
C ASN A 7 18.54 -7.07 21.62
N LYS A 8 18.22 -5.88 22.17
CA LYS A 8 16.82 -5.41 22.28
C LYS A 8 16.38 -4.33 21.28
N GLU A 9 17.27 -3.77 20.45
CA GLU A 9 16.92 -2.63 19.58
C GLU A 9 17.21 -2.80 18.09
N ILE A 10 17.74 -3.95 17.65
CA ILE A 10 17.89 -4.26 16.20
C ILE A 10 17.12 -5.54 15.86
N VAL A 11 15.84 -5.58 16.26
CA VAL A 11 14.88 -6.35 15.47
C VAL A 11 14.26 -5.34 14.53
N ALA A 12 14.96 -5.01 13.44
CA ALA A 12 14.24 -4.69 12.21
C ALA A 12 13.24 -5.82 12.06
N LYS A 13 11.95 -5.58 12.35
CA LYS A 13 10.91 -6.60 12.23
C LYS A 13 10.99 -7.08 10.79
N VAL A 14 11.65 -8.21 10.57
CA VAL A 14 11.84 -8.77 9.23
C VAL A 14 10.44 -9.10 8.73
N LYS A 15 9.90 -8.22 7.88
CA LYS A 15 8.56 -8.36 7.32
C LYS A 15 8.59 -9.56 6.41
N LYS A 16 7.66 -10.50 6.61
CA LYS A 16 7.56 -11.71 5.78
C LYS A 16 7.06 -11.34 4.40
N GLU A 17 7.68 -11.92 3.37
CA GLU A 17 7.22 -11.76 2.00
C GLU A 17 5.82 -12.34 1.79
N TRP A 18 5.15 -11.89 0.73
CA TRP A 18 3.89 -12.49 0.29
C TRP A 18 4.17 -13.70 -0.60
N ASN A 19 3.54 -14.82 -0.29
CA ASN A 19 3.36 -15.87 -1.29
C ASN A 19 2.12 -15.59 -2.14
N ASP A 20 2.02 -16.26 -3.29
CA ASP A 20 1.00 -15.97 -4.30
C ASP A 20 -0.42 -16.21 -3.79
N THR A 21 -0.63 -17.32 -3.07
CA THR A 21 -1.94 -17.68 -2.52
C THR A 21 -2.38 -16.72 -1.41
N GLU A 22 -1.47 -16.33 -0.54
CA GLU A 22 -1.71 -15.35 0.53
C GLU A 22 -2.01 -13.97 -0.04
N LEU A 23 -1.23 -13.52 -1.03
CA LEU A 23 -1.44 -12.24 -1.68
C LEU A 23 -2.80 -12.19 -2.35
N GLU A 24 -3.15 -13.24 -3.10
CA GLU A 24 -4.44 -13.31 -3.79
C GLU A 24 -5.61 -13.31 -2.81
N LYS A 25 -5.54 -14.12 -1.75
CA LYS A 25 -6.57 -14.16 -0.71
C LYS A 25 -6.72 -12.78 -0.06
N TYR A 26 -5.61 -12.17 0.33
CA TYR A 26 -5.61 -10.84 0.94
C TYR A 26 -6.24 -9.80 0.02
N LEU A 27 -5.81 -9.72 -1.25
CA LEU A 27 -6.34 -8.76 -2.22
C LEU A 27 -7.84 -8.95 -2.44
N LYS A 28 -8.37 -10.17 -2.41
CA LYS A 28 -9.81 -10.46 -2.55
C LYS A 28 -10.63 -9.98 -1.35
N GLU A 29 -10.09 -10.09 -0.14
CA GLU A 29 -10.74 -9.70 1.12
C GLU A 29 -10.75 -8.17 1.35
N LEU A 30 -9.91 -7.42 0.64
CA LEU A 30 -9.89 -5.96 0.72
C LEU A 30 -11.22 -5.34 0.28
N ASN A 31 -11.59 -4.23 0.91
CA ASN A 31 -12.74 -3.46 0.44
C ASN A 31 -12.43 -2.75 -0.88
N LEU A 32 -13.48 -2.29 -1.57
CA LEU A 32 -13.34 -1.69 -2.90
C LEU A 32 -12.38 -0.49 -2.93
N ASN A 33 -12.39 0.36 -1.89
CA ASN A 33 -11.52 1.53 -1.81
C ASN A 33 -10.04 1.14 -1.66
N GLN A 34 -9.75 0.15 -0.82
CA GLN A 34 -8.41 -0.39 -0.65
C GLN A 34 -7.90 -1.07 -1.94
N LYS A 35 -8.76 -1.85 -2.61
CA LYS A 35 -8.48 -2.44 -3.92
C LYS A 35 -8.16 -1.35 -4.95
N ALA A 36 -8.98 -0.30 -5.01
CA ALA A 36 -8.80 0.81 -5.95
C ALA A 36 -7.47 1.54 -5.72
N LEU A 37 -7.07 1.75 -4.46
CA LEU A 37 -5.79 2.36 -4.12
C LEU A 37 -4.60 1.51 -4.61
N LEU A 38 -4.58 0.21 -4.27
CA LEU A 38 -3.50 -0.70 -4.70
C LEU A 38 -3.44 -0.84 -6.22
N TYR A 39 -4.59 -0.93 -6.89
CA TYR A 39 -4.66 -1.05 -8.34
C TYR A 39 -4.18 0.23 -9.03
N ALA A 40 -4.62 1.40 -8.56
CA ALA A 40 -4.16 2.68 -9.08
C ALA A 40 -2.64 2.87 -8.89
N ALA A 41 -2.11 2.50 -7.72
CA ALA A 41 -0.68 2.56 -7.44
C ALA A 41 0.13 1.60 -8.31
N ALA A 42 -0.42 0.42 -8.64
CA ALA A 42 0.25 -0.52 -9.53
C ALA A 42 0.28 -0.08 -11.00
N GLN A 43 -0.73 0.67 -11.45
CA GLN A 43 -0.80 1.21 -12.81
C GLN A 43 0.10 2.44 -13.03
N LEU A 44 0.47 3.15 -11.96
CA LEU A 44 1.30 4.33 -12.03
C LEU A 44 2.74 3.97 -11.59
N ARG A 45 3.76 4.53 -12.26
CA ARG A 45 5.16 4.21 -11.92
C ARG A 45 5.62 4.95 -10.67
N ASP A 46 5.48 6.28 -10.69
CA ASP A 46 5.96 7.21 -9.65
C ASP A 46 4.92 8.29 -9.35
N PRO A 47 3.74 7.92 -8.84
CA PRO A 47 2.64 8.86 -8.71
C PRO A 47 2.84 9.83 -7.54
N THR A 48 2.41 11.07 -7.73
CA THR A 48 2.09 11.98 -6.63
C THR A 48 0.78 11.58 -5.95
N LYS A 49 0.49 12.16 -4.78
CA LYS A 49 -0.79 11.94 -4.08
C LYS A 49 -1.99 12.24 -4.97
N ASP A 50 -1.95 13.35 -5.69
CA ASP A 50 -3.07 13.84 -6.49
C ASP A 50 -3.29 13.00 -7.74
N GLU A 51 -2.22 12.54 -8.39
CA GLU A 51 -2.32 11.60 -9.52
C GLU A 51 -2.94 10.28 -9.08
N LEU A 52 -2.50 9.76 -7.93
CA LEU A 52 -3.03 8.52 -7.38
C LEU A 52 -4.49 8.66 -6.96
N LEU A 53 -4.86 9.76 -6.29
CA LEU A 53 -6.24 10.08 -5.92
C LEU A 53 -7.14 10.21 -7.15
N ARG A 54 -6.70 10.94 -8.17
CA ARG A 54 -7.44 11.10 -9.43
C ARG A 54 -7.68 9.74 -10.10
N ARG A 55 -6.65 8.90 -10.16
CA ARG A 55 -6.77 7.56 -10.77
C ARG A 55 -7.71 6.66 -9.97
N MET A 56 -7.60 6.69 -8.65
CA MET A 56 -8.47 5.96 -7.74
C MET A 56 -9.94 6.40 -7.88
N ASN A 57 -10.21 7.70 -7.91
CA ASN A 57 -11.56 8.23 -8.12
C ASN A 57 -12.14 7.86 -9.48
N LYS A 58 -11.31 7.79 -10.54
CA LYS A 58 -11.77 7.28 -11.84
C LYS A 58 -12.25 5.83 -11.75
N LEU A 59 -11.48 4.97 -11.10
CA LEU A 59 -11.84 3.55 -10.91
C LEU A 59 -13.11 3.37 -10.06
N LEU A 60 -13.24 4.16 -8.98
CA LEU A 60 -14.40 4.12 -8.10
C LEU A 60 -15.66 4.65 -8.80
N LYS A 61 -15.55 5.75 -9.55
CA LYS A 61 -16.66 6.28 -10.35
C LYS A 61 -17.18 5.26 -11.36
N GLU A 62 -16.27 4.59 -12.07
CA GLU A 62 -16.59 3.53 -13.02
C GLU A 62 -17.29 2.34 -12.35
N LYS A 63 -16.87 1.96 -11.14
CA LYS A 63 -17.40 0.76 -10.47
C LYS A 63 -18.71 0.97 -9.71
N ASN A 64 -18.85 2.07 -8.99
CA ASN A 64 -20.00 2.32 -8.11
C ASN A 64 -20.39 3.80 -7.98
N SER A 65 -19.96 4.66 -8.91
CA SER A 65 -20.23 6.11 -8.87
C SER A 65 -19.77 6.80 -7.57
N LEU A 66 -18.81 6.21 -6.85
CA LEU A 66 -18.24 6.78 -5.63
C LEU A 66 -17.07 7.71 -5.98
N GLU A 67 -16.92 8.77 -5.21
CA GLU A 67 -15.76 9.65 -5.21
C GLU A 67 -15.30 9.87 -3.78
N ILE A 68 -13.98 9.93 -3.58
CA ILE A 68 -13.38 10.20 -2.27
C ILE A 68 -12.51 11.45 -2.30
N ASP A 69 -12.39 12.08 -1.13
CA ASP A 69 -11.50 13.22 -0.92
C ASP A 69 -10.10 12.82 -0.42
N GLY A 70 -9.22 13.82 -0.26
CA GLY A 70 -7.86 13.62 0.22
C GLY A 70 -7.76 13.14 1.67
N ARG A 71 -8.78 13.36 2.51
CA ARG A 71 -8.83 12.90 3.90
C ARG A 71 -9.19 11.42 3.95
N GLN A 72 -10.21 11.02 3.20
CA GLN A 72 -10.61 9.62 3.02
C GLN A 72 -9.47 8.80 2.42
N PHE A 73 -8.79 9.34 1.40
CA PHE A 73 -7.59 8.72 0.82
C PHE A 73 -6.53 8.42 1.89
N THR A 74 -6.23 9.40 2.75
CA THR A 74 -5.22 9.25 3.81
C THR A 74 -5.65 8.17 4.81
N ALA A 75 -6.94 8.12 5.16
CA ALA A 75 -7.48 7.07 6.03
C ALA A 75 -7.40 5.67 5.40
N ILE A 76 -7.68 5.54 4.11
CA ILE A 76 -7.61 4.26 3.37
C ILE A 76 -6.16 3.77 3.32
N LYS A 77 -5.21 4.65 2.98
CA LYS A 77 -3.78 4.29 2.99
C LYS A 77 -3.34 3.87 4.39
N GLY A 78 -3.67 4.66 5.42
CA GLY A 78 -3.33 4.34 6.81
C GLY A 78 -3.94 3.02 7.29
N SER A 79 -5.14 2.66 6.84
CA SER A 79 -5.75 1.36 7.12
C SER A 79 -4.96 0.20 6.50
N LEU A 80 -4.49 0.33 5.26
CA LEU A 80 -3.64 -0.71 4.64
C LEU A 80 -2.31 -0.86 5.38
N THR A 81 -1.67 0.25 5.75
CA THR A 81 -0.44 0.22 6.55
C THR A 81 -0.64 -0.58 7.84
N LYS A 82 -1.69 -0.30 8.59
CA LYS A 82 -2.02 -1.05 9.81
C LYS A 82 -2.27 -2.54 9.55
N HIS A 83 -2.89 -2.89 8.43
CA HIS A 83 -3.09 -4.30 8.05
C HIS A 83 -1.76 -5.00 7.78
N PHE A 84 -0.84 -4.38 7.03
CA PHE A 84 0.48 -4.94 6.76
C PHE A 84 1.29 -5.16 8.04
N GLU A 85 1.28 -4.17 8.93
CA GLU A 85 1.94 -4.24 10.24
C GLU A 85 1.37 -5.35 11.12
N ALA A 86 0.04 -5.46 11.19
CA ALA A 86 -0.64 -6.50 11.97
C ALA A 86 -0.35 -7.91 11.45
N LEU A 87 -0.23 -8.07 10.13
CA LEU A 87 0.13 -9.34 9.49
C LEU A 87 1.63 -9.65 9.58
N GLY A 88 2.47 -8.67 9.95
CA GLY A 88 3.93 -8.79 9.90
C GLY A 88 4.43 -9.07 8.48
N LYS A 89 3.70 -8.59 7.46
CA LYS A 89 3.95 -8.82 6.04
C LYS A 89 4.62 -7.61 5.41
N GLU A 90 5.33 -7.85 4.32
CA GLU A 90 5.91 -6.79 3.49
C GLU A 90 4.82 -5.86 2.99
N GLU A 91 5.11 -4.57 2.90
CA GLU A 91 4.12 -3.60 2.48
C GLU A 91 3.98 -3.60 0.96
N LEU A 92 2.73 -3.58 0.48
CA LEU A 92 2.47 -3.45 -0.96
C LEU A 92 2.61 -1.98 -1.41
N ILE A 93 2.29 -1.03 -0.53
CA ILE A 93 2.60 0.40 -0.66
C ILE A 93 3.29 0.80 0.66
N PRO A 94 4.41 1.56 0.62
CA PRO A 94 5.11 1.96 1.82
C PRO A 94 4.22 2.62 2.88
N SER A 95 4.43 2.18 4.13
CA SER A 95 4.04 2.92 5.33
C SER A 95 4.63 4.33 5.31
N GLN A 96 4.00 5.26 6.01
CA GLN A 96 4.53 6.62 6.10
C GLN A 96 5.94 6.57 6.71
N PHE A 97 6.90 7.16 5.99
CA PHE A 97 8.30 7.22 6.40
C PHE A 97 8.52 8.14 7.61
N THR A 98 9.66 7.93 8.26
CA THR A 98 10.26 8.83 9.26
C THR A 98 10.40 10.26 8.71
N VAL A 99 10.32 11.26 9.60
CA VAL A 99 10.30 12.70 9.25
C VAL A 99 11.48 13.12 8.36
N ASP A 100 12.63 12.45 8.48
CA ASP A 100 13.84 12.74 7.71
C ASP A 100 13.71 12.40 6.21
N GLU A 101 12.87 11.44 5.83
CA GLU A 101 12.61 11.09 4.42
C GLU A 101 11.36 11.81 3.86
N TYR A 102 10.68 12.59 4.70
CA TYR A 102 9.48 13.34 4.34
C TYR A 102 9.76 14.50 3.37
N TRP A 103 11.01 14.87 3.14
CA TRP A 103 11.35 15.99 2.25
C TRP A 103 11.98 15.56 0.92
N ASP A 104 12.54 14.35 0.82
CA ASP A 104 13.42 13.99 -0.29
C ASP A 104 12.74 13.25 -1.46
N ASP A 105 11.65 12.51 -1.23
CA ASP A 105 10.86 11.89 -2.32
C ASP A 105 9.39 11.71 -1.92
N GLU A 106 8.48 12.55 -2.44
CA GLU A 106 7.04 12.36 -2.25
C GLU A 106 6.52 11.14 -3.01
N LYS A 107 7.06 10.86 -4.19
CA LYS A 107 6.55 9.84 -5.11
C LYS A 107 6.82 8.43 -4.59
N SER A 108 7.95 8.22 -3.93
CA SER A 108 8.29 6.95 -3.27
C SER A 108 7.19 6.49 -2.29
N ARG A 109 6.46 7.41 -1.65
CA ARG A 109 5.41 7.11 -0.66
C ARG A 109 4.17 6.46 -1.26
N TYR A 110 4.02 6.54 -2.57
CA TYR A 110 2.84 6.07 -3.30
C TYR A 110 3.19 5.01 -4.34
N ARG A 111 4.48 4.69 -4.49
CA ARG A 111 4.97 3.64 -5.38
C ARG A 111 4.57 2.28 -4.82
N ILE A 112 3.96 1.44 -5.65
CA ILE A 112 3.74 0.03 -5.31
C ILE A 112 5.09 -0.69 -5.20
N ASN A 113 5.18 -1.70 -4.34
CA ASN A 113 6.31 -2.61 -4.35
C ASN A 113 6.37 -3.37 -5.68
N GLU A 114 7.45 -3.15 -6.43
CA GLU A 114 7.61 -3.62 -7.82
C GLU A 114 7.47 -5.14 -7.94
N LYS A 115 7.94 -5.88 -6.91
CA LYS A 115 7.87 -7.34 -6.84
C LYS A 115 6.44 -7.88 -7.02
N TYR A 116 5.44 -7.12 -6.59
CA TYR A 116 4.04 -7.54 -6.61
C TYR A 116 3.20 -6.80 -7.65
N ARG A 117 3.75 -5.81 -8.37
CA ARG A 117 3.03 -4.94 -9.30
C ARG A 117 2.17 -5.72 -10.29
N GLU A 118 2.78 -6.62 -11.05
CA GLU A 118 2.09 -7.38 -12.11
C GLU A 118 0.98 -8.27 -11.55
N LYS A 119 1.22 -8.92 -10.39
CA LYS A 119 0.24 -9.79 -9.73
C LYS A 119 -0.96 -8.99 -9.25
N ILE A 120 -0.73 -7.83 -8.63
CA ILE A 120 -1.79 -6.91 -8.19
C ILE A 120 -2.62 -6.46 -9.40
N ILE A 121 -1.98 -6.05 -10.50
CA ILE A 121 -2.69 -5.67 -11.73
C ILE A 121 -3.55 -6.83 -12.22
N LYS A 122 -2.97 -8.03 -12.36
CA LYS A 122 -3.68 -9.19 -12.90
C LYS A 122 -4.90 -9.56 -12.06
N ILE A 123 -4.76 -9.61 -10.73
CA ILE A 123 -5.83 -10.00 -9.80
C ILE A 123 -6.93 -8.95 -9.77
N LEU A 124 -6.57 -7.67 -9.63
CA LEU A 124 -7.55 -6.59 -9.48
C LEU A 124 -8.17 -6.12 -10.81
N ASN A 125 -7.56 -6.43 -11.95
CA ASN A 125 -8.16 -6.16 -13.27
C ASN A 125 -9.52 -6.88 -13.47
N GLY A 126 -9.74 -8.03 -12.82
CA GLY A 126 -11.04 -8.70 -12.84
C GLY A 126 -12.13 -7.97 -12.05
N GLU A 127 -11.74 -7.13 -11.09
CA GLU A 127 -12.66 -6.39 -10.20
C GLU A 127 -13.07 -5.04 -10.79
N PHE A 128 -12.22 -4.41 -11.60
CA PHE A 128 -12.43 -3.09 -12.21
C PHE A 128 -12.70 -3.11 -13.73
N LYS A 129 -12.90 -4.30 -14.32
CA LYS A 129 -13.56 -4.47 -15.62
C LYS A 129 -15.08 -4.45 -15.45
#